data_AF-A0A843CA21-F1
#
_entry.id   AF-A0A843CA21-F1
#
_cell.length_a   1.000
_cell.length_b   1.000
_cell.length_c   1.000
_cell.angle_alpha   90.00
_cell.angle_beta   90.00
_cell.angle_gamma   90.00
#
_symmetry.space_group_name_H-M   'P 1'
#
loop_
_entity.id
_entity.type
_entity.pdbx_description
1 polymer ?
#
loop_
_entity_poly.entity_id
_entity_poly.type
_entity_poly.pdbx_seq_one_letter_code
_entity_poly.pdbx_strand_id
1 'polypeptide(L)'
;MIARIRDFVITRHDWIFSVVSYDLGGEDVKCLLRYIPDEKGERASEIGRYRKLDFYEAYEFLRKNRPEYLKDVHVVPKRDIKEILKPEVRLPVIAEREENARAIYELLGRYIPKERIGIT
;
A
#
# COMPACT_ATOMS: atom_id res chain seq x y z
N MET A 1 -11.67 10.82 -2.47
CA MET A 1 -11.09 9.45 -2.36
C MET A 1 -10.87 9.18 -0.88
N ILE A 2 -11.38 8.08 -0.32
CA ILE A 2 -11.30 7.77 1.12
C ILE A 2 -10.41 6.53 1.32
N ALA A 3 -9.24 6.75 1.93
CA ALA A 3 -8.30 5.70 2.32
C ALA A 3 -8.61 5.18 3.73
N ARG A 4 -8.40 3.88 3.95
CA ARG A 4 -8.51 3.25 5.28
C ARG A 4 -7.20 2.60 5.67
N ILE A 5 -7.00 2.37 6.96
CA ILE A 5 -5.88 1.55 7.43
C ILE A 5 -5.91 0.20 6.71
N ARG A 6 -4.74 -0.32 6.31
CA ARG A 6 -4.55 -1.54 5.50
C ARG A 6 -4.82 -1.38 3.99
N ASP A 7 -5.31 -0.23 3.54
CA ASP A 7 -5.23 0.11 2.12
C ASP A 7 -3.76 0.40 1.75
N PHE A 8 -3.45 0.27 0.47
CA PHE A 8 -2.18 0.72 -0.09
C PHE A 8 -2.41 1.83 -1.11
N VAL A 9 -1.52 2.81 -1.14
CA VAL A 9 -1.52 3.92 -2.09
C VAL A 9 -0.40 3.70 -3.09
N ILE A 10 -0.72 3.72 -4.38
CA ILE A 10 0.25 3.81 -5.46
C ILE A 10 0.32 5.26 -5.92
N THR A 11 1.50 5.86 -5.93
CA THR A 11 1.70 7.23 -6.43
C THR A 11 1.86 7.25 -7.95
N ARG A 12 1.88 8.44 -8.55
CA ARG A 12 2.19 8.62 -9.98
C ARG A 12 3.61 8.21 -10.37
N HIS A 13 4.52 8.03 -9.40
CA HIS A 13 5.87 7.50 -9.61
C HIS A 13 5.94 5.98 -9.33
N ASP A 14 4.77 5.35 -9.24
CA ASP A 14 4.60 3.94 -8.89
C ASP A 14 5.20 3.57 -7.53
N TRP A 15 5.35 4.52 -6.60
CA TRP A 15 5.75 4.20 -5.23
C TRP A 15 4.57 3.66 -4.44
N ILE A 16 4.78 2.63 -3.63
CA ILE A 16 3.72 1.98 -2.88
C ILE A 16 3.86 2.31 -1.39
N PHE A 17 2.81 2.89 -0.84
CA PHE A 17 2.70 3.23 0.56
C PHE A 17 1.61 2.39 1.25
N SER A 18 1.84 1.99 2.49
CA SER A 18 0.81 1.40 3.36
C SER A 18 0.11 2.50 4.15
N VAL A 19 -1.22 2.56 4.12
CA VAL A 19 -1.99 3.56 4.86
C VAL A 19 -1.99 3.24 6.36
N VAL A 20 -1.63 4.21 7.19
CA VAL A 20 -1.45 4.02 8.65
C VAL A 20 -2.42 4.85 9.50
N SER A 21 -3.26 5.67 8.89
CA SER A 21 -4.29 6.45 9.58
C SER A 21 -5.55 6.53 8.74
N TYR A 22 -6.68 6.78 9.40
CA TYR A 22 -7.94 7.07 8.70
C TYR A 22 -7.87 8.44 8.03
N ASP A 23 -8.45 8.55 6.84
CA ASP A 23 -8.60 9.83 6.15
C ASP A 23 -9.62 10.71 6.90
N LEU A 24 -9.14 11.83 7.43
CA LEU A 24 -9.96 12.82 8.16
C LEU A 24 -10.47 13.95 7.26
N GLY A 25 -10.42 13.78 5.92
CA GLY A 25 -10.91 14.75 4.95
C GLY A 25 -9.90 15.82 4.54
N GLY A 26 -8.62 15.69 4.94
CA GLY A 26 -7.55 16.60 4.51
C GLY A 26 -7.04 16.33 3.08
N GLU A 27 -6.10 17.15 2.63
CA GLU A 27 -5.48 17.01 1.30
C GLU A 27 -4.48 15.85 1.20
N ASP A 28 -4.07 15.31 2.34
CA ASP A 28 -3.01 14.31 2.46
C ASP A 28 -3.53 13.00 3.05
N VAL A 29 -2.99 11.88 2.58
CA VAL A 29 -3.16 10.57 3.19
C VAL A 29 -1.94 10.24 4.03
N LYS A 30 -2.13 9.88 5.30
CA LYS A 30 -1.05 9.45 6.21
C LYS A 30 -0.72 7.98 5.96
N CYS A 31 0.54 7.71 5.63
CA CYS A 31 0.98 6.40 5.19
C CYS A 31 2.46 6.19 5.48
N LEU A 32 3.01 5.04 5.11
CA LEU A 32 4.45 4.76 5.15
C LEU A 32 4.89 4.20 3.80
N LEU A 33 5.96 4.72 3.23
CA LEU A 33 6.56 4.18 2.01
C LEU A 33 7.09 2.77 2.30
N ARG A 34 6.73 1.81 1.45
CA ARG A 34 7.10 0.39 1.60
C ARG A 34 7.87 -0.15 0.42
N TYR A 35 7.52 0.28 -0.78
CA TYR A 35 8.13 -0.24 -2.00
C TYR A 35 8.37 0.88 -3.01
N ILE A 36 9.52 0.79 -3.68
CA ILE A 36 9.88 1.63 -4.83
C ILE A 36 10.18 0.73 -6.02
N PRO A 37 9.92 1.17 -7.26
CA PRO A 37 10.31 0.44 -8.46
C PRO A 37 11.81 0.17 -8.48
N ASP A 38 12.18 -1.08 -8.78
CA ASP A 38 13.55 -1.52 -8.94
C ASP A 38 13.56 -2.76 -9.85
N GLU A 39 14.19 -2.67 -11.03
CA GLU A 39 14.28 -3.78 -11.99
C GLU A 39 14.97 -5.03 -11.40
N LYS A 40 15.83 -4.83 -10.39
CA LYS A 40 16.52 -5.91 -9.66
C LYS A 40 15.83 -6.25 -8.34
N GLY A 41 14.69 -5.62 -8.05
CA GLY A 41 13.93 -5.78 -6.83
C GLY A 41 13.45 -7.21 -6.59
N GLU A 42 13.39 -7.60 -5.33
CA GLU A 42 13.03 -8.93 -4.86
C GLU A 42 11.51 -9.17 -4.78
N ARG A 43 10.70 -8.11 -4.96
CA ARG A 43 9.23 -8.22 -4.99
C ARG A 43 8.74 -8.07 -6.43
N ALA A 44 7.90 -9.00 -6.86
CA ALA A 44 7.26 -8.97 -8.17
C ALA A 44 5.81 -8.53 -8.06
N SER A 45 5.34 -7.80 -9.06
CA SER A 45 3.95 -7.39 -9.25
C SER A 45 3.61 -7.39 -10.73
N GLU A 46 2.32 -7.21 -11.06
CA GLU A 46 1.85 -7.09 -12.45
C GLU A 46 2.44 -5.88 -13.19
N ILE A 47 2.86 -4.85 -12.46
CA ILE A 47 3.36 -3.58 -13.03
C ILE A 47 4.88 -3.46 -12.97
N GLY A 48 5.59 -4.48 -12.48
CA GLY A 48 7.05 -4.51 -12.43
C GLY A 48 7.62 -5.06 -11.13
N ARG A 49 8.93 -4.85 -10.95
CA ARG A 49 9.69 -5.30 -9.78
C ARG A 49 9.95 -4.16 -8.81
N TYR A 50 10.03 -4.50 -7.54
CA TYR A 50 10.04 -3.57 -6.43
C TYR A 50 11.07 -4.00 -5.39
N ARG A 51 11.74 -3.00 -4.81
CA ARG A 51 12.57 -3.16 -3.63
C ARG A 51 11.78 -2.76 -2.39
N LYS A 52 11.78 -3.61 -1.37
CA LYS A 52 11.17 -3.29 -0.07
C LYS A 52 12.10 -2.37 0.71
N LEU A 53 11.55 -1.29 1.25
CA LEU A 53 12.28 -0.36 2.12
C LEU A 53 11.94 -0.65 3.59
N ASP A 54 12.95 -0.56 4.45
CA ASP A 54 12.73 -0.37 5.87
C ASP A 54 12.35 1.10 6.19
N PHE A 55 12.11 1.40 7.47
CA PHE A 55 11.70 2.74 7.89
C PHE A 55 12.78 3.81 7.63
N TYR A 56 14.04 3.51 7.90
CA TYR A 56 15.13 4.48 7.74
C TYR A 56 15.44 4.72 6.27
N GLU A 57 15.46 3.66 5.45
CA GLU A 57 15.59 3.76 4.01
C GLU A 57 14.45 4.58 3.38
N ALA A 58 13.20 4.32 3.81
CA ALA A 58 12.04 5.06 3.36
C ALA A 58 12.14 6.55 3.71
N TYR A 59 12.54 6.88 4.94
CA TYR A 59 12.75 8.27 5.37
C TYR A 59 13.82 8.96 4.54
N GLU A 60 15.01 8.36 4.40
CA GLU A 60 16.11 8.94 3.62
C GLU A 60 15.77 9.10 2.14
N PHE A 61 15.03 8.13 1.58
CA PHE A 61 14.56 8.21 0.21
C PHE A 61 13.60 9.40 0.01
N LEU A 62 12.61 9.54 0.89
CA LEU A 62 11.67 10.66 0.82
C LEU A 62 12.36 12.00 1.07
N ARG A 63 13.26 12.09 2.05
CA ARG A 63 14.02 13.31 2.35
C ARG A 63 14.77 13.84 1.13
N LYS A 64 15.28 12.94 0.28
CA LYS A 64 16.02 13.29 -0.95
C LYS A 64 15.11 13.59 -2.15
N ASN A 65 14.01 12.86 -2.32
CA ASN A 65 13.23 12.89 -3.56
C ASN A 65 11.91 13.67 -3.44
N ARG A 66 11.27 13.64 -2.26
CA ARG A 66 9.98 14.27 -1.94
C ARG A 66 9.95 14.72 -0.47
N PRO A 67 10.81 15.68 -0.06
CA PRO A 67 10.83 16.14 1.33
C PRO A 67 9.47 16.68 1.79
N GLU A 68 8.63 17.16 0.88
CA GLU A 68 7.26 17.61 1.18
C GLU A 68 6.33 16.48 1.66
N TYR A 69 6.71 15.22 1.47
CA TYR A 69 6.00 14.04 2.00
C TYR A 69 6.38 13.72 3.44
N LEU A 70 7.36 14.41 4.02
CA LEU A 70 7.78 14.24 5.42
C LEU A 70 7.11 15.31 6.29
N LYS A 71 6.09 14.90 7.05
CA LYS A 71 5.46 15.71 8.11
C LYS A 71 5.66 14.99 9.45
N ASP A 72 4.69 15.05 10.36
CA ASP A 72 4.69 14.24 11.60
C ASP A 72 4.79 12.73 11.33
N VAL A 73 4.34 12.31 10.14
CA VAL A 73 4.47 10.98 9.54
C VAL A 73 4.67 11.16 8.03
N HIS A 74 5.01 10.09 7.29
CA HIS A 74 4.98 10.18 5.83
C HIS A 74 3.54 10.44 5.36
N VAL A 75 3.42 11.30 4.36
CA VAL A 75 2.15 11.63 3.74
C VAL A 75 2.26 11.55 2.22
N VAL A 76 1.14 11.24 1.56
CA VAL A 76 1.01 11.39 0.12
C VAL A 76 -0.15 12.35 -0.15
N PRO A 77 0.10 13.50 -0.81
CA PRO A 77 -0.95 14.38 -1.27
C PRO A 77 -1.91 13.65 -2.20
N LYS A 78 -3.23 13.83 -2.02
CA LYS A 78 -4.27 13.16 -2.81
C LYS A 78 -4.10 13.36 -4.32
N ARG A 79 -3.57 14.53 -4.73
CA ARG A 79 -3.25 14.84 -6.13
C ARG A 79 -2.16 13.95 -6.74
N ASP A 80 -1.27 13.38 -5.94
CA ASP A 80 -0.15 12.55 -6.38
C ASP A 80 -0.49 11.05 -6.34
N ILE A 81 -1.68 10.70 -5.86
CA ILE A 81 -2.19 9.33 -5.84
C ILE A 81 -2.64 8.95 -7.25
N LYS A 82 -2.13 7.82 -7.73
CA LYS A 82 -2.55 7.15 -8.97
C LYS A 82 -3.70 6.17 -8.68
N GLU A 83 -3.54 5.35 -7.64
CA GLU A 83 -4.50 4.30 -7.29
C GLU A 83 -4.49 4.03 -5.78
N ILE A 84 -5.64 3.61 -5.23
CA ILE A 84 -5.71 3.00 -3.90
C ILE A 84 -6.09 1.52 -4.06
N LEU A 85 -5.20 0.65 -3.61
CA LEU A 85 -5.45 -0.79 -3.53
C LEU A 85 -6.19 -1.09 -2.23
N LYS A 86 -7.43 -1.53 -2.37
CA LYS A 86 -8.30 -1.92 -1.26
C LYS A 86 -8.28 -3.44 -1.06
N PRO A 87 -7.98 -3.95 0.14
CA PRO A 87 -7.94 -5.39 0.40
C PRO A 87 -9.22 -6.11 -0.02
N GLU A 88 -10.39 -5.54 0.25
CA GLU A 88 -11.69 -6.13 -0.10
C GLU A 88 -11.90 -6.30 -1.61
N VAL A 89 -11.19 -5.53 -2.43
CA VAL A 89 -11.23 -5.63 -3.90
C VAL A 89 -10.12 -6.53 -4.44
N ARG A 90 -8.90 -6.41 -3.90
CA ARG A 90 -7.72 -7.10 -4.44
C ARG A 90 -7.54 -8.52 -3.90
N LEU A 91 -7.93 -8.82 -2.67
CA LEU A 91 -7.78 -10.16 -2.08
C LEU A 91 -8.51 -11.27 -2.85
N PRO A 92 -9.77 -11.10 -3.30
CA PRO A 92 -10.43 -12.12 -4.13
C PRO A 92 -9.61 -12.46 -5.38
N VAL A 93 -9.12 -11.44 -6.10
CA VAL A 93 -8.32 -11.59 -7.32
C VAL A 93 -7.00 -12.30 -7.03
N ILE A 94 -6.36 -12.02 -5.90
CA ILE A 94 -5.13 -12.71 -5.48
C ILE A 94 -5.44 -14.16 -5.09
N ALA A 95 -6.55 -14.42 -4.40
CA ALA A 95 -6.98 -15.75 -4.01
C ALA A 95 -7.34 -16.65 -5.21
N GLU A 96 -7.69 -16.09 -6.37
CA GLU A 96 -7.94 -16.88 -7.58
C GLU A 96 -6.66 -17.51 -8.16
N ARG A 97 -5.49 -16.89 -7.93
CA ARG A 97 -4.22 -17.30 -8.54
C ARG A 97 -3.18 -17.83 -7.56
N GLU A 98 -3.23 -17.41 -6.29
CA GLU A 98 -2.28 -17.81 -5.25
C GLU A 98 -2.93 -18.78 -4.26
N GLU A 99 -2.51 -20.04 -4.28
CA GLU A 99 -3.12 -21.10 -3.46
C GLU A 99 -3.04 -20.82 -1.96
N ASN A 100 -1.89 -20.32 -1.48
CA ASN A 100 -1.70 -19.98 -0.07
C ASN A 100 -2.61 -18.82 0.36
N ALA A 101 -2.73 -17.79 -0.50
CA ALA A 101 -3.61 -16.66 -0.21
C ALA A 101 -5.08 -17.11 -0.21
N ARG A 102 -5.47 -18.00 -1.14
CA ARG A 102 -6.80 -18.60 -1.21
C ARG A 102 -7.16 -19.35 0.06
N ALA A 103 -6.26 -20.20 0.53
CA ALA A 103 -6.48 -21.00 1.74
C ALA A 103 -6.76 -20.11 2.96
N ILE A 104 -5.96 -19.05 3.15
CA ILE A 104 -6.15 -18.09 4.25
C ILE A 104 -7.43 -17.29 4.06
N TYR A 105 -7.70 -16.79 2.84
CA TYR A 105 -8.88 -15.98 2.54
C TYR A 105 -10.18 -16.74 2.78
N GLU A 106 -10.27 -18.00 2.34
CA GLU A 106 -11.45 -18.85 2.56
C GLU A 106 -11.58 -19.27 4.02
N LEU A 107 -10.48 -19.56 4.72
CA LEU A 107 -10.51 -19.88 6.15
C LEU A 107 -11.07 -18.71 6.96
N LEU A 108 -10.52 -17.51 6.76
CA LEU A 108 -10.98 -16.30 7.46
C LEU A 108 -12.41 -15.94 7.08
N GLY A 109 -12.78 -16.11 5.80
CA GLY A 109 -14.11 -15.82 5.26
C GLY A 109 -15.25 -16.63 5.89
N ARG A 110 -14.95 -17.73 6.59
CA ARG A 110 -15.95 -18.51 7.36
C ARG A 110 -16.39 -17.83 8.65
N TYR A 111 -15.55 -16.93 9.19
CA TYR A 111 -15.75 -16.32 10.52
C TYR A 111 -15.78 -14.80 10.48
N ILE A 112 -15.25 -14.18 9.42
CA ILE A 112 -15.13 -12.74 9.24
C ILE A 112 -15.73 -12.38 7.88
N PRO A 113 -16.59 -11.34 7.77
CA PRO A 113 -17.05 -10.86 6.47
C PRO A 113 -15.86 -10.56 5.55
N LYS A 114 -15.92 -11.05 4.31
CA LYS A 114 -14.78 -11.03 3.37
C LYS A 114 -14.27 -9.60 3.11
N GLU A 115 -15.14 -8.60 3.16
CA GLU A 115 -14.85 -7.18 3.03
C GLU A 115 -14.15 -6.53 4.24
N ARG A 116 -14.03 -7.26 5.36
CA ARG A 116 -13.31 -6.85 6.57
C ARG A 116 -11.95 -7.54 6.73
N ILE A 117 -11.61 -8.45 5.83
CA ILE A 117 -10.27 -9.08 5.80
C ILE A 117 -9.28 -8.05 5.25
N GLY A 118 -8.21 -7.78 6.01
CA GLY A 118 -7.18 -6.82 5.64
C GLY A 118 -5.80 -7.45 5.50
N ILE A 119 -4.87 -6.71 4.91
CA ILE A 119 -3.47 -7.10 4.71
C ILE A 119 -2.58 -6.16 5.54
N THR A 120 -1.43 -6.63 6.01
CA THR A 120 -0.43 -5.82 6.76
C THR A 120 0.93 -5.88 6.11
#